data_AF-A0A352NJV0-F1
#
_entry.id   AF-A0A352NJV0-F1
#
_cell.length_a   1.000
_cell.length_b   1.000
_cell.length_c   1.000
_cell.angle_alpha   90.00
_cell.angle_beta   90.00
_cell.angle_gamma   90.00
#
_symmetry.space_group_name_H-M   'P 1'
#
loop_
_entity.id
_entity.type
_entity.pdbx_description
1 polymer ?
#
loop_
_entity_poly.entity_id
_entity_poly.type
_entity_poly.pdbx_seq_one_letter_code
_entity_poly.pdbx_strand_id
1 'polypeptide(L)'
;MQLKGLEFKLRPRKAVVLVITLTMLFSLQWFAQPGVVSADPFHTSDPATSLTINVGYYGGPYHTKKVYTLSDLEALPQVEQAYTFIDAMPAVVIDSARGVKLTDLLADAGIDVNSVEAFYFYATDVKKGWYESLTKSVLLDTPRYYYPNLPTHWDFDTQSAIPGAVYGAVRVEPVLALYDNWKRFATAPDFSVRDTSTRFRLLFGQTDTNSRTASRSVKWVHAIDVMLGGTPPTGITLDQDIADVKVGSTFQLTATILPPEESTDRRITWSSSDPSVATVNRHGMVRVVGEGTAVITVTTVTGGLTATCVVNGPELVGAGSQDNGVPDNPDGVPAPETTLQYLANKETAADVSKTAAVSSEQSGSQPWRVFEMAADAVPLQQKKEQSSVDIYAPVLFAILFLCGSGRKYMEYAREATR
;
A
#
# COMPACT_ATOMS: atom_id res chain seq x y z
N MET A 1 -31.92 -24.90 -64.57
CA MET A 1 -31.70 -23.47 -64.89
C MET A 1 -30.36 -23.08 -64.29
N GLN A 2 -29.34 -22.86 -65.11
CA GLN A 2 -28.02 -22.44 -64.64
C GLN A 2 -28.07 -20.97 -64.20
N LEU A 3 -27.60 -20.67 -62.99
CA LEU A 3 -27.15 -19.34 -62.61
C LEU A 3 -25.67 -19.43 -62.27
N LYS A 4 -24.86 -18.91 -63.21
CA LYS A 4 -23.43 -18.68 -63.10
C LYS A 4 -23.15 -17.52 -62.15
N GLY A 5 -22.05 -17.62 -61.40
CA GLY A 5 -21.20 -16.48 -61.07
C GLY A 5 -21.31 -15.95 -59.64
N LEU A 6 -20.51 -16.52 -58.73
CA LEU A 6 -19.76 -15.77 -57.72
C LEU A 6 -18.60 -16.65 -57.21
N GLU A 7 -17.49 -16.68 -57.96
CA GLU A 7 -16.24 -17.27 -57.46
C GLU A 7 -15.56 -16.27 -56.52
N PHE A 8 -15.55 -16.56 -55.21
CA PHE A 8 -14.70 -15.86 -54.26
C PHE A 8 -13.25 -16.34 -54.40
N LYS A 9 -12.47 -15.72 -55.30
CA LYS A 9 -11.00 -15.82 -55.29
C LYS A 9 -10.42 -14.94 -54.18
N LEU A 10 -10.34 -15.46 -52.95
CA LEU A 10 -9.39 -14.91 -51.98
C LEU A 10 -7.97 -15.19 -52.47
N ARG A 11 -7.23 -14.15 -52.86
CA ARG A 11 -5.81 -14.29 -53.19
C ARG A 11 -5.06 -14.76 -51.92
N PRO A 12 -4.41 -15.93 -51.94
CA PRO A 12 -3.84 -16.55 -50.73
C PRO A 12 -2.77 -15.69 -50.06
N ARG A 13 -2.11 -14.79 -50.79
CA ARG A 13 -1.08 -13.91 -50.23
C ARG A 13 -1.60 -12.87 -49.23
N LYS A 14 -2.84 -12.37 -49.34
CA LYS A 14 -3.35 -11.33 -48.41
C LYS A 14 -3.91 -11.91 -47.12
N ALA A 15 -4.53 -13.10 -47.18
CA ALA A 15 -4.99 -13.81 -45.99
C ALA A 15 -3.82 -14.35 -45.17
N VAL A 16 -2.78 -14.88 -45.85
CA VAL A 16 -1.56 -15.34 -45.18
C VAL A 16 -0.80 -14.16 -44.54
N VAL A 17 -0.70 -13.01 -45.22
CA VAL A 17 -0.09 -11.81 -44.61
C VAL A 17 -0.90 -11.30 -43.42
N LEU A 18 -2.24 -11.27 -43.49
CA LEU A 18 -3.09 -10.82 -42.38
C LEU A 18 -2.98 -11.75 -41.16
N VAL A 19 -2.98 -13.07 -41.39
CA VAL A 19 -2.80 -14.08 -40.33
C VAL A 19 -1.38 -13.98 -39.74
N ILE A 20 -0.35 -13.79 -40.55
CA ILE A 20 1.03 -13.59 -40.07
C ILE A 20 1.17 -12.27 -39.30
N THR A 21 0.52 -11.18 -39.73
CA THR A 21 0.57 -9.91 -39.00
C THR A 21 -0.23 -9.96 -37.70
N LEU A 22 -1.35 -10.70 -37.64
CA LEU A 22 -2.10 -10.90 -36.40
C LEU A 22 -1.38 -11.85 -35.44
N THR A 23 -0.73 -12.91 -35.93
CA THR A 23 0.10 -13.77 -35.07
C THR A 23 1.36 -13.05 -34.61
N MET A 24 1.94 -12.16 -35.42
CA MET A 24 3.03 -11.28 -34.99
C MET A 24 2.55 -10.25 -33.96
N LEU A 25 1.39 -9.60 -34.14
CA LEU A 25 0.81 -8.69 -33.14
C LEU A 25 0.46 -9.40 -31.82
N PHE A 26 -0.11 -10.62 -31.89
CA PHE A 26 -0.38 -11.44 -30.70
C PHE A 26 0.91 -11.93 -30.03
N SER A 27 1.96 -12.24 -30.81
CA SER A 27 3.26 -12.60 -30.24
C SER A 27 3.96 -11.39 -29.60
N LEU A 28 3.78 -10.18 -30.14
CA LEU A 28 4.26 -8.93 -29.54
C LEU A 28 3.54 -8.60 -28.22
N GLN A 29 2.26 -8.96 -28.08
CA GLN A 29 1.53 -8.87 -26.81
C GLN A 29 1.90 -9.98 -25.81
N TRP A 30 2.41 -11.13 -26.29
CA TRP A 30 2.98 -12.18 -25.44
C TRP A 30 4.41 -11.83 -24.96
N PHE A 31 5.14 -11.01 -25.73
CA PHE A 31 6.48 -10.53 -25.36
C PHE A 31 6.49 -9.27 -24.48
N ALA A 32 5.31 -8.68 -24.20
CA ALA A 32 5.17 -7.49 -23.36
C ALA A 32 4.52 -7.77 -21.99
N GLN A 33 4.50 -9.02 -21.53
CA GLN A 33 4.47 -9.27 -20.09
C GLN A 33 5.91 -9.06 -19.60
N PRO A 34 6.18 -8.23 -18.58
CA PRO A 34 7.48 -8.29 -17.91
C PRO A 34 7.66 -9.76 -17.48
N GLY A 35 8.60 -10.43 -18.14
CA GLY A 35 8.79 -11.85 -17.98
C GLY A 35 9.00 -12.15 -16.50
N VAL A 36 8.22 -13.08 -15.96
CA VAL A 36 8.56 -13.74 -14.69
C VAL A 36 9.90 -14.43 -14.97
N VAL A 37 11.00 -13.78 -14.58
CA VAL A 37 12.33 -14.35 -14.69
C VAL A 37 12.36 -15.48 -13.67
N SER A 38 12.38 -16.72 -14.13
CA SER A 38 12.54 -17.87 -13.24
C SER A 38 13.89 -17.73 -12.53
N ALA A 39 13.86 -17.56 -11.21
CA ALA A 39 15.07 -17.57 -10.41
C ALA A 39 15.82 -18.91 -10.58
N ASP A 40 17.16 -18.81 -10.65
CA ASP A 40 18.04 -19.97 -10.64
C ASP A 40 17.89 -20.69 -9.28
N PRO A 41 17.44 -21.95 -9.25
CA PRO A 41 17.16 -22.66 -8.00
C PRO A 41 18.41 -22.95 -7.16
N PHE A 42 19.62 -22.67 -7.66
CA PHE A 42 20.90 -22.89 -6.98
C PHE A 42 21.67 -21.61 -6.62
N HIS A 43 21.16 -20.43 -6.96
CA HIS A 43 21.83 -19.18 -6.63
C HIS A 43 21.54 -18.80 -5.17
N THR A 44 22.56 -18.74 -4.32
CA THR A 44 22.48 -18.04 -3.03
C THR A 44 22.73 -16.56 -3.30
N SER A 45 21.69 -15.74 -3.30
CA SER A 45 21.86 -14.28 -3.31
C SER A 45 22.06 -13.75 -1.90
N ASP A 46 22.58 -12.53 -1.81
CA ASP A 46 22.77 -11.86 -0.53
C ASP A 46 21.42 -11.36 0.01
N PRO A 47 21.16 -11.54 1.32
CA PRO A 47 20.02 -10.94 1.98
C PRO A 47 19.95 -9.43 1.78
N ALA A 48 18.75 -8.93 1.51
CA ALA A 48 18.51 -7.50 1.40
C ALA A 48 18.86 -6.80 2.73
N THR A 49 19.56 -5.67 2.63
CA THR A 49 19.99 -4.84 3.78
C THR A 49 19.01 -3.69 4.07
N SER A 50 18.19 -3.34 3.09
CA SER A 50 17.15 -2.31 3.18
C SER A 50 15.95 -2.71 2.34
N LEU A 51 14.80 -2.10 2.66
CA LEU A 51 13.55 -2.29 1.93
C LEU A 51 13.03 -0.94 1.46
N THR A 52 12.84 -0.81 0.15
CA THR A 52 12.21 0.37 -0.44
C THR A 52 10.74 0.09 -0.75
N ILE A 53 9.84 0.89 -0.18
CA ILE A 53 8.44 0.91 -0.60
C ILE A 53 8.24 2.06 -1.58
N ASN A 54 7.77 1.72 -2.78
CA ASN A 54 7.35 2.71 -3.77
C ASN A 54 5.83 2.64 -3.96
N VAL A 55 5.27 3.72 -4.47
CA VAL A 55 3.84 3.83 -4.78
C VAL A 55 3.65 4.42 -6.17
N GLY A 56 2.68 3.89 -6.91
CA GLY A 56 2.41 4.31 -8.27
C GLY A 56 1.02 3.90 -8.73
N TYR A 57 0.71 4.26 -9.97
CA TYR A 57 -0.55 3.91 -10.62
C TYR A 57 -0.26 3.07 -11.87
N TYR A 58 -1.27 2.35 -12.34
CA TYR A 58 -1.13 1.53 -13.54
C TYR A 58 -0.60 2.34 -14.74
N GLY A 59 0.45 1.81 -15.39
CA GLY A 59 1.08 2.44 -16.57
C GLY A 59 1.89 3.71 -16.28
N GLY A 60 1.97 4.15 -15.03
CA GLY A 60 2.73 5.33 -14.60
C GLY A 60 4.06 4.98 -13.91
N PRO A 61 4.87 6.01 -13.59
CA PRO A 61 6.05 5.83 -12.76
C PRO A 61 5.67 5.52 -11.31
N TYR A 62 6.57 4.83 -10.62
CA TYR A 62 6.49 4.59 -9.19
C TYR A 62 7.45 5.53 -8.47
N HIS A 63 6.99 6.09 -7.35
CA HIS A 63 7.74 7.04 -6.55
C HIS A 63 8.08 6.44 -5.19
N THR A 64 9.30 6.68 -4.72
CA THR A 64 9.72 6.23 -3.40
C THR A 64 8.88 6.87 -2.32
N LYS A 65 8.21 6.01 -1.56
CA LYS A 65 7.37 6.39 -0.44
C LYS A 65 8.17 6.39 0.85
N LYS A 66 8.90 5.31 1.10
CA LYS A 66 9.72 5.14 2.29
C LYS A 66 10.82 4.12 2.03
N VAL A 67 12.00 4.37 2.61
CA VAL A 67 13.12 3.42 2.63
C VAL A 67 13.34 3.02 4.08
N TYR A 68 13.33 1.72 4.34
CA TYR A 68 13.56 1.16 5.64
C TYR A 68 14.95 0.54 5.72
N THR A 69 15.68 0.87 6.76
CA THR A 69 16.82 0.08 7.22
C THR A 69 16.32 -1.19 7.93
N LEU A 70 17.20 -2.16 8.15
CA LEU A 70 16.87 -3.32 8.98
C LEU A 70 16.38 -2.90 10.37
N SER A 71 17.06 -1.95 11.01
CA SER A 71 16.70 -1.44 12.33
C SER A 71 15.31 -0.82 12.38
N ASP A 72 14.91 -0.11 11.31
CA ASP A 72 13.55 0.45 11.21
C ASP A 72 12.50 -0.67 11.19
N LEU A 73 12.73 -1.73 10.42
CA LEU A 73 11.82 -2.87 10.34
C LEU A 73 11.76 -3.67 11.63
N GLU A 74 12.88 -3.80 12.36
CA GLU A 74 12.93 -4.47 13.67
C GLU A 74 12.18 -3.68 14.75
N ALA A 75 12.11 -2.36 14.62
CA ALA A 75 11.36 -1.48 15.52
C ALA A 75 9.84 -1.52 15.30
N LEU A 76 9.37 -1.97 14.13
CA LEU A 76 7.94 -2.17 13.86
C LEU A 76 7.37 -3.36 14.65
N PRO A 77 6.05 -3.40 14.90
CA PRO A 77 5.40 -4.53 15.56
C PRO A 77 5.74 -5.86 14.88
N GLN A 78 6.38 -6.75 15.63
CA GLN A 78 6.77 -8.07 15.15
C GLN A 78 5.68 -9.10 15.40
N VAL A 79 5.53 -10.04 14.48
CA VAL A 79 4.73 -11.25 14.64
C VAL A 79 5.56 -12.49 14.44
N GLU A 80 5.21 -13.56 15.15
CA GLU A 80 5.72 -14.91 14.93
C GLU A 80 4.58 -15.78 14.40
N GLN A 81 4.73 -16.29 13.18
CA GLN A 81 3.72 -17.10 12.50
C GLN A 81 4.38 -18.28 11.79
N ALA A 82 3.70 -19.44 11.82
CA ALA A 82 4.09 -20.59 11.05
C ALA A 82 3.33 -20.60 9.72
N TYR A 83 3.96 -21.12 8.68
CA TYR A 83 3.37 -21.29 7.35
C TYR A 83 3.64 -22.70 6.85
N THR A 84 2.72 -23.25 6.06
CA THR A 84 2.97 -24.45 5.27
C THR A 84 3.04 -24.11 3.80
N PHE A 85 3.83 -24.86 3.05
CA PHE A 85 3.92 -24.77 1.60
C PHE A 85 4.07 -26.16 1.01
N ILE A 86 3.67 -26.32 -0.26
CA ILE A 86 4.12 -27.41 -1.11
C ILE A 86 5.13 -26.82 -2.10
N ASP A 87 6.34 -27.36 -2.10
CA ASP A 87 7.42 -26.89 -2.98
C ASP A 87 7.33 -27.43 -4.42
N ALA A 88 8.29 -27.06 -5.26
CA ALA A 88 8.32 -27.47 -6.67
C ALA A 88 8.62 -28.97 -6.88
N MET A 89 9.29 -29.61 -5.92
CA MET A 89 9.59 -31.04 -5.90
C MET A 89 8.73 -31.72 -4.82
N PRO A 90 7.42 -31.82 -5.10
CA PRO A 90 6.34 -31.54 -4.16
C PRO A 90 6.54 -32.23 -2.82
N ALA A 91 7.12 -31.46 -1.90
CA ALA A 91 7.25 -31.81 -0.52
C ALA A 91 6.57 -30.75 0.34
N VAL A 92 5.97 -31.19 1.43
CA VAL A 92 5.45 -30.28 2.45
C VAL A 92 6.62 -29.68 3.21
N VAL A 93 6.53 -28.36 3.37
CA VAL A 93 7.48 -27.56 4.12
C VAL A 93 6.74 -26.78 5.20
N ILE A 94 7.34 -26.69 6.37
CA ILE A 94 6.99 -25.69 7.38
C ILE A 94 8.01 -24.56 7.32
N ASP A 95 7.51 -23.33 7.45
CA ASP A 95 8.33 -22.16 7.67
C ASP A 95 7.90 -21.44 8.93
N SER A 96 8.83 -21.24 9.87
CA SER A 96 8.57 -20.54 11.13
C SER A 96 9.18 -19.15 11.02
N ALA A 97 8.35 -18.13 10.93
CA ALA A 97 8.78 -16.80 10.55
C ALA A 97 8.52 -15.77 11.63
N ARG A 98 9.47 -14.84 11.76
CA ARG A 98 9.35 -13.62 12.54
C ARG A 98 9.56 -12.42 11.64
N GLY A 99 8.61 -11.49 11.66
CA GLY A 99 8.74 -10.25 10.90
C GLY A 99 7.56 -9.32 11.06
N VAL A 100 7.39 -8.44 10.08
CA VAL A 100 6.38 -7.38 10.10
C VAL A 100 5.19 -7.80 9.25
N LYS A 101 3.96 -7.59 9.72
CA LYS A 101 2.77 -7.79 8.88
C LYS A 101 2.79 -6.82 7.70
N LEU A 102 2.39 -7.28 6.53
CA LEU A 102 2.38 -6.42 5.35
C LEU A 102 1.44 -5.21 5.53
N THR A 103 0.31 -5.39 6.22
CA THR A 103 -0.63 -4.30 6.55
C THR A 103 -0.02 -3.24 7.45
N ASP A 104 0.78 -3.65 8.45
CA ASP A 104 1.41 -2.72 9.39
C ASP A 104 2.53 -1.93 8.69
N LEU A 105 3.27 -2.60 7.80
CA LEU A 105 4.26 -1.96 6.95
C LEU A 105 3.65 -0.92 6.00
N LEU A 106 2.47 -1.22 5.42
CA LEU A 106 1.75 -0.26 4.58
C LEU A 106 1.23 0.93 5.39
N ALA A 107 0.65 0.67 6.57
CA ALA A 107 0.17 1.73 7.45
C ALA A 107 1.32 2.67 7.88
N ASP A 108 2.47 2.11 8.26
CA ASP A 108 3.67 2.87 8.65
C ASP A 108 4.33 3.61 7.48
N ALA A 109 4.26 3.06 6.26
CA ALA A 109 4.62 3.78 5.03
C ALA A 109 3.60 4.88 4.70
N GLY A 110 2.50 4.98 5.45
CA GLY A 110 1.37 5.82 5.11
C GLY A 110 0.85 5.41 3.74
N ILE A 111 0.29 4.22 3.59
CA ILE A 111 -0.44 3.77 2.41
C ILE A 111 -1.79 3.26 2.91
N ASP A 112 -2.88 3.78 2.34
CA ASP A 112 -4.21 3.26 2.63
C ASP A 112 -4.37 1.90 1.93
N VAL A 113 -4.54 0.83 2.71
CA VAL A 113 -4.72 -0.52 2.18
C VAL A 113 -5.95 -0.64 1.27
N ASN A 114 -6.94 0.25 1.41
CA ASN A 114 -8.14 0.25 0.58
C ASN A 114 -7.90 0.77 -0.84
N SER A 115 -6.89 1.63 -1.04
CA SER A 115 -6.54 2.14 -2.36
C SER A 115 -5.59 1.23 -3.13
N VAL A 116 -5.08 0.15 -2.52
CA VAL A 116 -4.15 -0.78 -3.18
C VAL A 116 -4.87 -1.72 -4.13
N GLU A 117 -4.35 -1.88 -5.34
CA GLU A 117 -4.79 -2.87 -6.32
C GLU A 117 -3.84 -4.07 -6.43
N ALA A 118 -2.52 -3.81 -6.41
CA ALA A 118 -1.51 -4.85 -6.58
C ALA A 118 -0.17 -4.50 -5.94
N PHE A 119 0.66 -5.53 -5.81
CA PHE A 119 2.03 -5.48 -5.31
C PHE A 119 2.97 -6.08 -6.35
N TYR A 120 4.14 -5.48 -6.49
CA TYR A 120 5.26 -6.06 -7.25
C TYR A 120 6.47 -6.16 -6.33
N PHE A 121 6.98 -7.37 -6.16
CA PHE A 121 8.09 -7.68 -5.25
C PHE A 121 9.37 -7.83 -6.04
N TYR A 122 10.40 -7.07 -5.68
CA TYR A 122 11.72 -7.12 -6.31
C TYR A 122 12.70 -7.82 -5.38
N ALA A 123 13.37 -8.83 -5.91
CA ALA A 123 14.33 -9.66 -5.19
C ALA A 123 15.75 -9.42 -5.72
N THR A 124 16.75 -9.52 -4.85
CA THR A 124 18.15 -9.21 -5.21
C THR A 124 18.74 -10.17 -6.27
N ASP A 125 18.15 -11.35 -6.43
CA ASP A 125 18.54 -12.35 -7.44
C ASP A 125 17.92 -12.10 -8.83
N VAL A 126 16.99 -11.15 -8.96
CA VAL A 126 16.32 -10.81 -10.21
C VAL A 126 16.98 -9.58 -10.84
N LYS A 127 17.64 -9.79 -11.98
CA LYS A 127 18.39 -8.73 -12.68
C LYS A 127 17.52 -7.64 -13.32
N LYS A 128 16.28 -7.98 -13.72
CA LYS A 128 15.37 -7.07 -14.42
C LYS A 128 13.93 -7.37 -14.05
N GLY A 129 13.17 -6.34 -13.73
CA GLY A 129 11.76 -6.45 -13.37
C GLY A 129 11.55 -7.00 -11.96
N TRP A 130 10.30 -7.30 -11.64
CA TRP A 130 9.88 -7.89 -10.38
C TRP A 130 9.97 -9.42 -10.43
N TYR A 131 10.11 -10.06 -9.26
CA TYR A 131 10.08 -11.51 -9.09
C TYR A 131 8.64 -12.04 -9.13
N GLU A 132 7.75 -11.47 -8.30
CA GLU A 132 6.32 -11.84 -8.23
C GLU A 132 5.46 -10.58 -8.26
N SER A 133 4.29 -10.70 -8.90
CA SER A 133 3.19 -9.74 -8.82
C SER A 133 1.97 -10.41 -8.20
N LEU A 134 1.42 -9.77 -7.16
CA LEU A 134 0.24 -10.27 -6.45
C LEU A 134 -0.82 -9.16 -6.39
N THR A 135 -2.06 -9.47 -6.77
CA THR A 135 -3.16 -8.54 -6.53
C THR A 135 -3.44 -8.42 -5.03
N LYS A 136 -4.00 -7.29 -4.60
CA LYS A 136 -4.49 -7.11 -3.22
C LYS A 136 -5.45 -8.24 -2.84
N SER A 137 -6.34 -8.62 -3.75
CA SER A 137 -7.30 -9.69 -3.48
C SER A 137 -6.62 -11.01 -3.13
N VAL A 138 -5.55 -11.37 -3.86
CA VAL A 138 -4.80 -12.61 -3.61
C VAL A 138 -4.03 -12.54 -2.29
N LEU A 139 -3.40 -11.39 -2.00
CA LEU A 139 -2.48 -11.28 -0.89
C LEU A 139 -3.17 -10.92 0.42
N LEU A 140 -4.06 -9.92 0.42
CA LEU A 140 -4.67 -9.35 1.62
C LEU A 140 -6.14 -9.73 1.82
N ASP A 141 -6.94 -9.85 0.76
CA ASP A 141 -8.40 -10.05 0.92
C ASP A 141 -8.82 -11.54 0.94
N THR A 142 -7.99 -12.43 0.40
CA THR A 142 -8.23 -13.88 0.44
C THR A 142 -7.73 -14.45 1.77
N PRO A 143 -8.59 -15.12 2.58
CA PRO A 143 -8.13 -15.78 3.80
C PRO A 143 -7.05 -16.82 3.51
N ARG A 144 -6.02 -16.83 4.36
CA ARG A 144 -4.86 -17.72 4.25
C ARG A 144 -4.66 -18.51 5.52
N TYR A 145 -4.09 -19.70 5.36
CA TYR A 145 -3.98 -20.66 6.44
C TYR A 145 -2.60 -21.31 6.50
N TYR A 146 -2.19 -21.60 7.72
CA TYR A 146 -1.21 -22.60 8.08
C TYR A 146 -1.93 -23.91 8.37
N TYR A 147 -1.46 -25.01 7.78
CA TYR A 147 -2.05 -26.34 7.96
C TYR A 147 -1.13 -27.22 8.81
N PRO A 148 -1.33 -27.29 10.14
CA PRO A 148 -0.42 -28.02 11.04
C PRO A 148 -0.37 -29.53 10.78
N ASN A 149 -1.45 -30.10 10.26
CA ASN A 149 -1.55 -31.53 9.99
C ASN A 149 -1.05 -31.92 8.58
N LEU A 150 -0.86 -30.96 7.69
CA LEU A 150 -0.41 -31.23 6.32
C LEU A 150 0.90 -32.04 6.24
N PRO A 151 1.94 -31.77 7.06
CA PRO A 151 3.19 -32.53 6.99
C PRO A 151 3.06 -34.01 7.35
N THR A 152 2.14 -34.34 8.25
CA THR A 152 1.88 -35.73 8.68
C THR A 152 0.79 -36.42 7.85
N HIS A 153 0.05 -35.65 7.04
CA HIS A 153 -1.05 -36.12 6.19
C HIS A 153 -0.78 -35.79 4.72
N TRP A 154 0.44 -36.06 4.27
CA TRP A 154 0.87 -35.93 2.88
C TRP A 154 1.34 -37.29 2.36
N ASP A 155 0.76 -37.73 1.25
CA ASP A 155 1.18 -38.93 0.55
C ASP A 155 2.27 -38.54 -0.46
N PHE A 156 3.47 -39.13 -0.30
CA PHE A 156 4.61 -38.85 -1.15
C PHE A 156 4.52 -39.56 -2.51
N ASP A 157 3.89 -40.73 -2.55
CA ASP A 157 3.74 -41.51 -3.78
C ASP A 157 2.71 -40.84 -4.70
N THR A 158 1.60 -40.38 -4.13
CA THR A 158 0.54 -39.68 -4.88
C THR A 158 0.74 -38.15 -4.94
N GLN A 159 1.71 -37.61 -4.20
CA GLN A 159 2.02 -36.17 -4.11
C GLN A 159 0.80 -35.31 -3.76
N SER A 160 0.02 -35.75 -2.77
CA SER A 160 -1.25 -35.12 -2.40
C SER A 160 -1.52 -35.16 -0.91
N ALA A 161 -2.31 -34.20 -0.42
CA ALA A 161 -2.84 -34.25 0.92
C ALA A 161 -3.89 -35.37 1.07
N ILE A 162 -3.87 -36.07 2.20
CA ILE A 162 -4.86 -37.08 2.56
C ILE A 162 -5.85 -36.53 3.60
N PRO A 163 -7.01 -37.19 3.83
CA PRO A 163 -7.98 -36.74 4.84
C PRO A 163 -7.31 -36.52 6.20
N GLY A 164 -7.55 -35.37 6.81
CA GLY A 164 -6.88 -34.94 8.04
C GLY A 164 -5.99 -33.72 7.88
N ALA A 165 -5.39 -33.53 6.69
CA ALA A 165 -4.47 -32.43 6.41
C ALA A 165 -5.08 -31.03 6.64
N VAL A 166 -6.39 -30.89 6.37
CA VAL A 166 -7.11 -29.62 6.49
C VAL A 166 -7.56 -29.29 7.92
N TYR A 167 -7.59 -30.28 8.82
CA TYR A 167 -8.10 -30.06 10.18
C TYR A 167 -7.11 -29.24 11.00
N GLY A 168 -7.66 -28.34 11.83
CA GLY A 168 -6.86 -27.45 12.66
C GLY A 168 -6.15 -26.34 11.89
N ALA A 169 -6.59 -26.03 10.66
CA ALA A 169 -6.06 -24.92 9.89
C ALA A 169 -6.12 -23.62 10.72
N VAL A 170 -4.97 -22.95 10.83
CA VAL A 170 -4.82 -21.71 11.60
C VAL A 170 -4.77 -20.56 10.61
N ARG A 171 -5.63 -19.55 10.78
CA ARG A 171 -5.62 -18.36 9.93
C ARG A 171 -4.31 -17.60 10.15
N VAL A 172 -3.67 -17.20 9.07
CA VAL A 172 -2.42 -16.44 9.07
C VAL A 172 -2.55 -15.18 8.23
N GLU A 173 -1.63 -14.25 8.46
CA GLU A 173 -1.55 -13.00 7.70
C GLU A 173 -0.26 -12.96 6.87
N PRO A 174 -0.24 -12.20 5.77
CA PRO A 174 0.98 -11.94 5.01
C PRO A 174 2.00 -11.18 5.85
N VAL A 175 3.22 -11.70 5.90
CA VAL A 175 4.35 -11.09 6.60
C VAL A 175 5.52 -10.91 5.66
N LEU A 176 6.29 -9.87 5.92
CA LEU A 176 7.64 -9.74 5.45
C LEU A 176 8.58 -10.20 6.58
N ALA A 177 9.07 -11.42 6.46
CA ALA A 177 9.92 -12.06 7.45
C ALA A 177 11.33 -11.46 7.44
N LEU A 178 11.79 -11.12 8.63
CA LEU A 178 13.18 -10.74 8.90
C LEU A 178 14.02 -11.97 9.26
N TYR A 179 13.37 -12.94 9.89
CA TYR A 179 13.92 -14.22 10.28
C TYR A 179 12.95 -15.33 9.89
N ASP A 180 13.47 -16.42 9.35
CA ASP A 180 12.67 -17.58 9.00
C ASP A 180 13.37 -18.90 9.33
N ASN A 181 12.65 -20.01 9.23
CA ASN A 181 13.19 -21.34 9.47
C ASN A 181 12.45 -22.31 8.56
N TRP A 182 12.87 -22.31 7.30
CA TRP A 182 12.31 -23.16 6.27
C TRP A 182 12.83 -24.59 6.43
N LYS A 183 11.93 -25.54 6.68
CA LYS A 183 12.27 -26.95 6.88
C LYS A 183 11.32 -27.87 6.13
N ARG A 184 11.87 -28.57 5.13
CA ARG A 184 11.20 -29.72 4.50
C ARG A 184 11.04 -30.84 5.53
N PHE A 185 9.91 -31.54 5.50
CA PHE A 185 9.61 -32.69 6.36
C PHE A 185 9.53 -32.39 7.87
N ALA A 186 9.52 -31.12 8.27
CA ALA A 186 9.24 -30.77 9.66
C ALA A 186 7.79 -31.13 10.02
N THR A 187 7.59 -31.64 11.23
CA THR A 187 6.26 -32.00 11.76
C THR A 187 5.67 -30.92 12.67
N ALA A 188 6.48 -29.93 13.06
CA ALA A 188 6.07 -28.80 13.89
C ALA A 188 6.93 -27.56 13.56
N PRO A 189 6.42 -26.34 13.81
CA PRO A 189 7.21 -25.12 13.67
C PRO A 189 8.25 -24.99 14.80
N ASP A 190 9.36 -24.35 14.48
CA ASP A 190 10.46 -24.07 15.40
C ASP A 190 10.94 -22.63 15.23
N PHE A 191 10.56 -21.78 16.19
CA PHE A 191 10.90 -20.36 16.24
C PHE A 191 12.21 -20.07 16.99
N SER A 192 12.90 -21.09 17.51
CA SER A 192 14.18 -20.90 18.20
C SER A 192 15.31 -20.56 17.22
N VAL A 193 15.18 -21.02 15.97
CA VAL A 193 16.08 -20.72 14.87
C VAL A 193 15.71 -19.38 14.25
N ARG A 194 16.70 -18.51 14.07
CA ARG A 194 16.55 -17.19 13.44
C ARG A 194 17.44 -17.10 12.21
N ASP A 195 17.16 -17.91 11.20
CA ASP A 195 17.91 -17.82 9.95
C ASP A 195 17.57 -16.51 9.25
N THR A 196 18.59 -15.90 8.65
CA THR A 196 18.50 -14.64 7.92
C THR A 196 18.87 -14.81 6.45
N SER A 197 19.20 -16.03 6.03
CA SER A 197 19.68 -16.34 4.69
C SER A 197 18.69 -15.97 3.59
N THR A 198 17.39 -15.83 3.88
CA THR A 198 16.35 -15.48 2.90
C THR A 198 15.81 -14.05 3.05
N ARG A 199 16.33 -13.27 4.00
CA ARG A 199 15.77 -11.97 4.38
C ARG A 199 15.86 -10.93 3.24
N PHE A 200 14.86 -10.09 3.00
CA PHE A 200 13.49 -10.13 3.54
C PHE A 200 12.64 -11.12 2.75
N ARG A 201 11.79 -11.90 3.42
CA ARG A 201 11.01 -12.94 2.75
C ARG A 201 9.51 -12.71 2.85
N LEU A 202 8.81 -12.73 1.72
CA LEU A 202 7.35 -12.70 1.68
C LEU A 202 6.78 -14.08 2.03
N LEU A 203 5.94 -14.14 3.06
CA LEU A 203 5.20 -15.34 3.45
C LEU A 203 3.73 -14.98 3.67
N PHE A 204 2.81 -15.76 3.12
CA PHE A 204 1.37 -15.46 3.22
C PHE A 204 0.48 -16.68 3.36
N GLY A 205 1.02 -17.90 3.47
CA GLY A 205 0.23 -19.12 3.71
C GLY A 205 -0.57 -19.63 2.51
N GLN A 206 -1.42 -20.62 2.75
CA GLN A 206 -2.11 -21.38 1.72
C GLN A 206 -3.64 -21.20 1.77
N THR A 207 -4.30 -21.37 0.63
CA THR A 207 -5.76 -21.43 0.53
C THR A 207 -6.31 -22.85 0.66
N ASP A 208 -5.47 -23.84 0.39
CA ASP A 208 -5.80 -25.26 0.36
C ASP A 208 -4.53 -26.08 0.59
N THR A 209 -4.67 -27.40 0.66
CA THR A 209 -3.59 -28.34 0.99
C THR A 209 -2.98 -29.03 -0.23
N ASN A 210 -3.25 -28.57 -1.46
CA ASN A 210 -2.80 -29.26 -2.68
C ASN A 210 -2.04 -28.32 -3.64
N SER A 211 -2.32 -27.02 -3.57
CA SER A 211 -1.69 -26.00 -4.40
C SER A 211 -0.21 -25.84 -4.08
N ARG A 212 0.64 -25.91 -5.11
CA ARG A 212 2.08 -25.65 -4.99
C ARG A 212 2.33 -24.15 -5.00
N THR A 213 2.49 -23.56 -3.82
CA THR A 213 2.62 -22.10 -3.65
C THR A 213 3.99 -21.64 -3.19
N ALA A 214 4.94 -22.55 -2.92
CA ALA A 214 6.24 -22.16 -2.36
C ALA A 214 7.01 -21.17 -3.26
N SER A 215 6.90 -21.31 -4.58
CA SER A 215 7.57 -20.42 -5.54
C SER A 215 7.05 -18.98 -5.48
N ARG A 216 5.87 -18.75 -4.91
CA ARG A 216 5.30 -17.41 -4.74
C ARG A 216 5.80 -16.70 -3.48
N SER A 217 6.49 -17.43 -2.60
CA SER A 217 7.19 -16.85 -1.45
C SER A 217 8.50 -16.24 -1.94
N VAL A 218 8.52 -14.92 -2.07
CA VAL A 218 9.68 -14.18 -2.59
C VAL A 218 10.73 -14.04 -1.51
N LYS A 219 11.95 -14.49 -1.78
CA LYS A 219 13.13 -14.31 -0.91
C LYS A 219 13.86 -13.03 -1.30
N TRP A 220 14.67 -12.50 -0.38
CA TRP A 220 15.56 -11.36 -0.63
C TRP A 220 14.88 -10.12 -1.21
N VAL A 221 13.64 -9.87 -0.78
CA VAL A 221 12.87 -8.70 -1.20
C VAL A 221 13.63 -7.45 -0.78
N HIS A 222 14.01 -6.60 -1.73
CA HIS A 222 14.66 -5.31 -1.45
C HIS A 222 13.78 -4.12 -1.82
N ALA A 223 12.73 -4.34 -2.62
CA ALA A 223 11.73 -3.32 -2.91
C ALA A 223 10.34 -3.90 -3.13
N ILE A 224 9.32 -3.12 -2.79
CA ILE A 224 7.91 -3.41 -3.07
C ILE A 224 7.31 -2.18 -3.74
N ASP A 225 6.85 -2.35 -4.97
CA ASP A 225 6.04 -1.36 -5.65
C ASP A 225 4.56 -1.65 -5.34
N VAL A 226 3.88 -0.67 -4.74
CA VAL A 226 2.46 -0.74 -4.40
C VAL A 226 1.67 0.03 -5.45
N MET A 227 0.87 -0.69 -6.24
CA MET A 227 -0.01 -0.09 -7.24
C MET A 227 -1.30 0.35 -6.57
N LEU A 228 -1.63 1.62 -6.72
CA LEU A 228 -2.91 2.18 -6.30
C LEU A 228 -3.93 2.10 -7.44
N GLY A 229 -5.19 1.92 -7.07
CA GLY A 229 -6.32 2.06 -7.99
C GLY A 229 -6.70 3.51 -8.25
N GLY A 230 -7.52 3.72 -9.27
CA GLY A 230 -7.91 5.06 -9.72
C GLY A 230 -6.84 5.74 -10.56
N THR A 231 -6.80 7.08 -10.55
CA THR A 231 -5.83 7.87 -11.33
C THR A 231 -4.96 8.74 -10.42
N PRO A 232 -3.70 9.01 -10.83
CA PRO A 232 -2.85 9.91 -10.07
C PRO A 232 -3.43 11.33 -10.04
N PRO A 233 -3.24 12.07 -8.93
CA PRO A 233 -3.38 13.51 -8.92
C PRO A 233 -2.59 14.14 -10.08
N THR A 234 -3.23 15.02 -10.83
CA THR A 234 -2.61 15.82 -11.89
C THR A 234 -2.38 17.26 -11.46
N GLY A 235 -3.04 17.71 -10.39
CA GLY A 235 -2.87 19.03 -9.82
C GLY A 235 -3.37 19.13 -8.39
N ILE A 236 -2.98 20.22 -7.74
CA ILE A 236 -3.57 20.68 -6.48
C ILE A 236 -3.77 22.19 -6.59
N THR A 237 -4.89 22.70 -6.10
CA THR A 237 -5.19 24.13 -6.06
C THR A 237 -5.59 24.55 -4.65
N LEU A 238 -5.43 25.84 -4.36
CA LEU A 238 -5.98 26.48 -3.17
C LEU A 238 -7.17 27.36 -3.56
N ASP A 239 -8.03 27.65 -2.59
CA ASP A 239 -9.14 28.60 -2.74
C ASP A 239 -8.65 30.06 -2.75
N GLN A 240 -7.43 30.32 -2.29
CA GLN A 240 -6.83 31.65 -2.18
C GLN A 240 -5.34 31.61 -2.55
N ASP A 241 -4.92 32.52 -3.43
CA ASP A 241 -3.51 32.71 -3.79
C ASP A 241 -2.81 33.74 -2.87
N ILE A 242 -3.58 34.69 -2.32
CA ILE A 242 -3.10 35.76 -1.44
C ILE A 242 -4.14 36.01 -0.34
N ALA A 243 -3.68 36.19 0.90
CA ALA A 243 -4.50 36.50 2.06
C ALA A 243 -3.88 37.66 2.86
N ASP A 244 -4.52 38.82 2.82
CA ASP A 244 -4.17 40.00 3.62
C ASP A 244 -5.00 40.01 4.91
N VAL A 245 -4.44 39.48 5.99
CA VAL A 245 -5.19 39.20 7.21
C VAL A 245 -4.48 39.80 8.41
N LYS A 246 -5.23 40.53 9.24
CA LYS A 246 -4.70 41.18 10.45
C LYS A 246 -4.00 40.19 11.38
N VAL A 247 -2.86 40.60 11.93
CA VAL A 247 -2.13 39.86 12.95
C VAL A 247 -3.05 39.43 14.09
N GLY A 248 -2.91 38.17 14.52
CA GLY A 248 -3.75 37.54 15.55
C GLY A 248 -4.98 36.81 15.02
N SER A 249 -5.37 37.03 13.76
CA SER A 249 -6.53 36.36 13.16
C SER A 249 -6.20 34.97 12.64
N THR A 250 -7.23 34.18 12.38
CA THR A 250 -7.16 32.86 11.77
C THR A 250 -8.08 32.76 10.56
N PHE A 251 -7.68 32.00 9.54
CA PHE A 251 -8.52 31.69 8.39
C PHE A 251 -8.22 30.28 7.86
N GLN A 252 -9.16 29.74 7.09
CA GLN A 252 -9.07 28.39 6.54
C GLN A 252 -8.63 28.47 5.07
N LEU A 253 -7.60 27.71 4.71
CA LEU A 253 -7.28 27.39 3.32
C LEU A 253 -7.86 26.03 2.95
N THR A 254 -8.50 25.94 1.79
CA THR A 254 -9.09 24.71 1.26
C THR A 254 -8.31 24.25 0.05
N ALA A 255 -7.67 23.09 0.17
CA ALA A 255 -6.95 22.46 -0.93
C ALA A 255 -7.86 21.53 -1.73
N THR A 256 -7.83 21.64 -3.07
CA THR A 256 -8.56 20.76 -3.99
C THR A 256 -7.57 19.98 -4.84
N ILE A 257 -7.63 18.65 -4.79
CA ILE A 257 -6.83 17.76 -5.65
C ILE A 257 -7.57 17.54 -6.96
N LEU A 258 -6.83 17.56 -8.07
CA LEU A 258 -7.36 17.39 -9.42
C LEU A 258 -6.90 16.05 -10.01
N PRO A 259 -7.79 15.29 -10.69
CA PRO A 259 -9.26 15.43 -10.66
C PRO A 259 -9.83 14.99 -9.28
N PRO A 260 -10.84 15.68 -8.74
CA PRO A 260 -11.30 15.49 -7.37
C PRO A 260 -12.01 14.15 -7.13
N GLU A 261 -12.60 13.53 -8.14
CA GLU A 261 -13.34 12.26 -8.00
C GLU A 261 -12.43 11.03 -8.21
N GLU A 262 -11.50 11.12 -9.17
CA GLU A 262 -10.67 9.98 -9.61
C GLU A 262 -9.34 9.85 -8.84
N SER A 263 -8.98 10.85 -8.02
CA SER A 263 -7.75 10.82 -7.21
C SER A 263 -7.98 10.06 -5.91
N THR A 264 -7.35 8.89 -5.78
CA THR A 264 -7.49 7.96 -4.64
C THR A 264 -6.58 8.30 -3.46
N ASP A 265 -5.35 8.76 -3.68
CA ASP A 265 -4.52 9.30 -2.58
C ASP A 265 -4.72 10.82 -2.44
N ARG A 266 -5.58 11.20 -1.48
CA ARG A 266 -5.94 12.60 -1.22
C ARG A 266 -5.15 13.27 -0.10
N ARG A 267 -4.09 12.62 0.38
CA ARG A 267 -3.33 13.14 1.52
C ARG A 267 -2.43 14.27 1.07
N ILE A 268 -2.37 15.28 1.91
CA ILE A 268 -1.61 16.51 1.69
C ILE A 268 -0.82 16.86 2.94
N THR A 269 0.29 17.56 2.75
CA THR A 269 1.07 18.18 3.83
C THR A 269 1.07 19.69 3.66
N TRP A 270 1.12 20.40 4.78
CA TRP A 270 1.16 21.86 4.83
C TRP A 270 2.46 22.33 5.46
N SER A 271 2.98 23.46 4.99
CA SER A 271 4.17 24.11 5.56
C SER A 271 4.05 25.63 5.46
N SER A 272 4.79 26.34 6.32
CA SER A 272 4.97 27.79 6.25
C SER A 272 6.44 28.11 6.02
N SER A 273 6.72 29.06 5.14
CA SER A 273 8.08 29.59 4.96
C SER A 273 8.58 30.36 6.18
N ASP A 274 7.67 30.95 6.96
CA ASP A 274 8.00 31.69 8.19
C ASP A 274 6.89 31.52 9.26
N PRO A 275 7.06 30.58 10.19
CA PRO A 275 6.13 30.37 11.32
C PRO A 275 6.00 31.55 12.27
N SER A 276 6.94 32.52 12.28
CA SER A 276 6.84 33.73 13.10
C SER A 276 5.85 34.75 12.52
N VAL A 277 5.60 34.68 11.22
CA VAL A 277 4.59 35.50 10.51
C VAL A 277 3.27 34.76 10.39
N ALA A 278 3.28 33.50 9.93
CA ALA A 278 2.07 32.69 9.82
C ALA A 278 2.34 31.20 10.06
N THR A 279 1.49 30.56 10.86
CA THR A 279 1.51 29.11 11.10
C THR A 279 0.34 28.44 10.42
N VAL A 280 0.51 27.20 9.94
CA VAL A 280 -0.56 26.39 9.36
C VAL A 280 -0.60 25.02 10.04
N ASN A 281 -1.79 24.51 10.33
CA ASN A 281 -1.94 23.16 10.89
C ASN A 281 -2.21 22.11 9.79
N ARG A 282 -2.28 20.83 10.19
CA ARG A 282 -2.52 19.70 9.25
C ARG A 282 -3.83 19.78 8.44
N HIS A 283 -4.77 20.61 8.88
CA HIS A 283 -6.08 20.78 8.27
C HIS A 283 -6.17 22.06 7.42
N GLY A 284 -5.07 22.79 7.21
CA GLY A 284 -5.06 24.04 6.44
C GLY A 284 -5.57 25.28 7.21
N MET A 285 -5.77 25.18 8.53
CA MET A 285 -6.08 26.36 9.34
C MET A 285 -4.80 27.18 9.54
N VAL A 286 -4.81 28.41 9.03
CA VAL A 286 -3.72 29.36 9.11
C VAL A 286 -3.98 30.36 10.24
N ARG A 287 -2.95 30.66 11.02
CA ARG A 287 -2.94 31.72 12.04
C ARG A 287 -1.86 32.72 11.70
N VAL A 288 -2.22 34.00 11.60
CA VAL A 288 -1.27 35.10 11.43
C VAL A 288 -0.71 35.46 12.81
N VAL A 289 0.60 35.28 12.97
CA VAL A 289 1.32 35.43 14.24
C VAL A 289 2.00 36.78 14.34
N GLY A 290 2.55 37.30 13.24
CA GLY A 290 3.35 38.50 13.22
C GLY A 290 3.26 39.28 11.92
N GLU A 291 3.91 40.42 11.89
CA GLU A 291 4.00 41.30 10.73
C GLU A 291 4.96 40.73 9.67
N GLY A 292 4.68 41.01 8.41
CA GLY A 292 5.51 40.57 7.28
C GLY A 292 4.78 39.61 6.35
N THR A 293 5.54 38.86 5.55
CA THR A 293 5.01 37.96 4.52
C THR A 293 5.50 36.54 4.75
N ALA A 294 4.58 35.58 4.78
CA ALA A 294 4.85 34.15 4.77
C ALA A 294 4.16 33.47 3.58
N VAL A 295 4.80 32.45 3.02
CA VAL A 295 4.20 31.59 2.01
C VAL A 295 3.76 30.29 2.67
N ILE A 296 2.46 30.01 2.60
CA ILE A 296 1.88 28.74 3.00
C ILE A 296 1.86 27.82 1.79
N THR A 297 2.49 26.66 1.90
CA THR A 297 2.59 25.66 0.82
C THR A 297 1.82 24.41 1.19
N VAL A 298 0.94 23.96 0.30
CA VAL A 298 0.34 22.62 0.35
C VAL A 298 1.05 21.70 -0.64
N THR A 299 1.27 20.44 -0.28
CA THR A 299 1.92 19.45 -1.13
C THR A 299 1.16 18.13 -1.11
N THR A 300 0.92 17.52 -2.29
CA THR A 300 0.36 16.16 -2.35
C THR A 300 1.42 15.15 -1.90
N VAL A 301 1.00 14.20 -1.06
CA VAL A 301 1.89 13.17 -0.54
C VAL A 301 2.39 12.24 -1.65
N THR A 302 1.57 12.02 -2.68
CA THR A 302 1.93 11.26 -3.88
C THR A 302 2.14 12.23 -5.05
N GLY A 303 3.26 12.09 -5.76
CA GLY A 303 3.61 12.96 -6.90
C GLY A 303 4.22 14.32 -6.55
N GLY A 304 4.13 14.78 -5.29
CA GLY A 304 4.80 16.00 -4.83
C GLY A 304 4.30 17.30 -5.49
N LEU A 305 3.04 17.33 -5.92
CA LEU A 305 2.42 18.51 -6.54
C LEU A 305 2.18 19.58 -5.48
N THR A 306 2.34 20.86 -5.83
CA THR A 306 2.27 21.96 -4.86
C THR A 306 1.32 23.07 -5.30
N ALA A 307 0.74 23.75 -4.31
CA ALA A 307 0.07 25.04 -4.46
C ALA A 307 0.42 25.93 -3.27
N THR A 308 0.38 27.25 -3.46
CA THR A 308 0.89 28.20 -2.47
C THR A 308 -0.07 29.37 -2.26
N CYS A 309 -0.13 29.87 -1.04
CA CYS A 309 -0.84 31.09 -0.67
C CYS A 309 0.12 32.06 0.02
N VAL A 310 0.15 33.31 -0.42
CA VAL A 310 0.94 34.38 0.21
C VAL A 310 0.11 35.01 1.33
N VAL A 311 0.63 35.00 2.55
CA VAL A 311 -0.02 35.56 3.73
C VAL A 311 0.72 36.81 4.16
N ASN A 312 0.03 37.95 4.18
CA ASN A 312 0.57 39.21 4.65
C ASN A 312 -0.07 39.58 5.99
N GLY A 313 0.77 39.72 7.02
CA GLY A 313 0.40 40.33 8.29
C GLY A 313 0.70 41.83 8.22
N PRO A 314 -0.30 42.70 7.94
CA PRO A 314 -0.06 44.14 7.92
C PRO A 314 0.33 44.63 9.32
N GLU A 315 1.14 45.68 9.34
CA GLU A 315 1.58 46.36 10.57
C GLU A 315 0.38 46.65 11.47
N LEU A 316 0.52 46.40 12.77
CA LEU A 316 -0.50 46.76 13.74
C LEU A 316 -0.61 48.28 13.80
N VAL A 317 -1.52 48.85 12.99
CA VAL A 317 -1.89 50.25 13.12
C VAL A 317 -2.48 50.44 14.51
N GLY A 318 -1.69 51.04 15.40
CA GLY A 318 -2.04 51.26 16.79
C GLY A 318 -3.44 51.87 16.89
N ALA A 319 -4.28 51.29 17.75
CA ALA A 319 -5.57 51.87 18.09
C ALA A 319 -5.35 53.32 18.55
N GLY A 320 -5.90 54.27 17.81
CA GLY A 320 -5.66 55.70 18.01
C GLY A 320 -5.93 56.15 19.44
N SER A 321 -4.93 56.80 20.04
CA SER A 321 -5.12 57.65 21.21
C SER A 321 -6.05 58.80 20.83
N GLN A 322 -7.27 58.79 21.35
CA GLN A 322 -8.09 60.01 21.42
C GLN A 322 -7.38 61.01 22.33
N ASP A 323 -6.86 62.06 21.70
CA ASP A 323 -6.40 63.29 22.33
C ASP A 323 -7.58 63.96 23.05
N ASN A 324 -7.58 63.91 24.38
CA ASN A 324 -8.37 64.79 25.23
C ASN A 324 -7.39 65.71 25.96
N GLY A 325 -7.26 66.94 25.46
CA GLY A 325 -6.40 67.96 26.01
C GLY A 325 -6.70 68.27 27.48
N VAL A 326 -5.64 68.33 28.27
CA VAL A 326 -5.57 68.99 29.58
C VAL A 326 -4.31 69.86 29.59
N PRO A 327 -4.35 71.13 30.05
CA PRO A 327 -3.28 72.09 29.79
C PRO A 327 -2.13 72.04 30.81
N ASP A 328 -0.96 72.46 30.30
CA ASP A 328 0.34 72.80 30.88
C ASP A 328 0.48 72.93 32.41
N ASN A 329 1.54 72.31 32.95
CA ASN A 329 2.63 73.02 33.65
C ASN A 329 3.92 72.16 33.69
N PRO A 330 5.13 72.76 33.64
CA PRO A 330 6.38 72.08 33.31
C PRO A 330 7.14 71.61 34.56
N ASP A 331 7.98 70.58 34.40
CA ASP A 331 9.34 70.48 34.96
C ASP A 331 9.96 69.09 34.67
N GLY A 332 11.17 69.07 34.09
CA GLY A 332 12.17 68.00 34.28
C GLY A 332 12.21 66.78 33.32
N VAL A 333 13.21 66.79 32.42
CA VAL A 333 13.66 65.77 31.42
C VAL A 333 14.50 64.63 32.07
N PRO A 334 14.88 63.46 31.45
CA PRO A 334 14.48 62.71 30.22
C PRO A 334 14.10 61.20 30.44
N ALA A 335 13.68 60.53 29.35
CA ALA A 335 13.54 59.06 29.18
C ALA A 335 14.90 58.30 29.09
N PRO A 336 14.95 56.94 29.15
CA PRO A 336 14.78 56.11 27.94
C PRO A 336 14.02 54.77 28.18
N GLU A 337 13.15 54.35 27.27
CA GLU A 337 13.30 53.28 26.25
C GLU A 337 12.95 51.83 26.67
N THR A 338 12.07 51.26 25.83
CA THR A 338 12.03 49.90 25.25
C THR A 338 11.89 48.65 26.13
N THR A 339 10.90 47.85 25.75
CA THR A 339 11.00 46.40 25.48
C THR A 339 11.91 45.62 26.42
N LEU A 340 11.33 44.95 27.43
CA LEU A 340 11.69 43.59 27.86
C LEU A 340 10.91 43.24 29.15
N GLN A 341 9.70 42.70 29.00
CA GLN A 341 9.11 41.81 30.03
C GLN A 341 8.35 40.66 29.35
N TYR A 342 9.08 39.91 28.54
CA TYR A 342 8.80 38.50 28.32
C TYR A 342 10.12 37.77 28.51
N LEU A 343 10.18 36.96 29.57
CA LEU A 343 11.29 36.13 30.05
C LEU A 343 12.25 36.80 31.07
N ALA A 344 11.88 36.72 32.35
CA ALA A 344 12.86 36.61 33.43
C ALA A 344 12.37 35.59 34.48
N ASN A 345 13.07 34.46 34.48
CA ASN A 345 13.43 33.58 35.60
C ASN A 345 12.39 32.59 36.15
N LYS A 346 12.54 31.36 35.63
CA LYS A 346 12.66 30.15 36.44
C LYS A 346 13.91 30.28 37.35
N GLU A 347 13.86 29.61 38.50
CA GLU A 347 14.85 29.53 39.61
C GLU A 347 14.58 30.57 40.73
N THR A 348 14.38 30.22 42.02
CA THR A 348 14.65 28.99 42.78
C THR A 348 13.87 29.02 44.11
N ALA A 349 13.90 27.86 44.80
CA ALA A 349 13.51 27.54 46.18
C ALA A 349 12.11 26.90 46.33
N ALA A 350 11.99 25.58 46.54
CA ALA A 350 12.31 24.85 47.80
C ALA A 350 11.32 25.28 48.90
N ASP A 351 10.62 24.45 49.68
CA ASP A 351 10.75 23.06 50.11
C ASP A 351 9.53 22.79 51.04
N VAL A 352 9.27 21.52 51.38
CA VAL A 352 8.49 21.02 52.54
C VAL A 352 6.93 21.14 52.46
N SER A 353 6.08 20.14 52.72
CA SER A 353 6.15 18.69 52.99
C SER A 353 4.73 18.16 53.32
N LYS A 354 4.43 16.91 52.91
CA LYS A 354 3.54 15.90 53.57
C LYS A 354 2.02 16.23 53.71
N THR A 355 1.04 15.32 53.56
CA THR A 355 0.97 13.85 53.59
C THR A 355 -0.41 13.37 53.10
N ALA A 356 -0.52 12.04 52.83
CA ALA A 356 -1.71 11.18 52.59
C ALA A 356 -1.93 10.83 51.10
N ALA A 357 -1.29 9.80 50.53
CA ALA A 357 -1.47 8.34 50.74
C ALA A 357 -2.91 7.85 50.44
N VAL A 358 -3.10 7.14 49.31
CA VAL A 358 -3.60 5.74 49.23
C VAL A 358 -3.78 5.30 47.75
N SER A 359 -3.24 4.11 47.47
CA SER A 359 -3.47 3.12 46.40
C SER A 359 -3.21 3.46 44.93
N SER A 360 -2.02 3.05 44.49
CA SER A 360 -1.71 2.49 43.17
C SER A 360 -2.19 1.03 43.06
N GLU A 361 -2.88 0.69 41.96
CA GLU A 361 -3.13 -0.63 41.32
C GLU A 361 -4.32 -0.37 40.37
N GLN A 362 -4.36 -0.66 39.06
CA GLN A 362 -3.76 -1.69 38.24
C GLN A 362 -3.50 -1.14 36.83
N SER A 363 -2.25 -1.26 36.40
CA SER A 363 -1.89 -1.42 34.99
C SER A 363 -2.45 -2.77 34.52
N GLY A 364 -3.45 -2.73 33.65
CA GLY A 364 -3.99 -3.93 33.02
C GLY A 364 -3.05 -4.44 31.92
N SER A 365 -2.10 -5.28 32.33
CA SER A 365 -1.49 -6.30 31.46
C SER A 365 -2.58 -6.95 30.59
N GLN A 366 -2.38 -6.98 29.27
CA GLN A 366 -3.17 -7.82 28.36
C GLN A 366 -2.28 -8.98 27.92
N PRO A 367 -2.25 -10.09 28.66
CA PRO A 367 -1.50 -11.25 28.27
C PRO A 367 -2.41 -12.06 27.31
N TRP A 368 -1.86 -12.56 26.18
CA TRP A 368 -2.40 -13.66 25.34
C TRP A 368 -3.93 -13.68 25.10
N ARG A 369 -4.42 -12.96 24.08
CA ARG A 369 -5.71 -13.33 23.45
C ARG A 369 -5.50 -14.52 22.53
N VAL A 370 -5.71 -15.70 23.08
CA VAL A 370 -6.20 -16.85 22.32
C VAL A 370 -7.58 -16.48 21.80
N PHE A 371 -7.79 -16.48 20.49
CA PHE A 371 -9.14 -16.40 19.93
C PHE A 371 -9.79 -17.78 20.14
N GLU A 372 -10.74 -17.87 21.07
CA GLU A 372 -11.72 -18.95 21.07
C GLU A 372 -12.51 -18.91 19.76
N MET A 373 -12.59 -20.07 19.09
CA MET A 373 -13.39 -20.27 17.89
C MET A 373 -14.85 -19.92 18.19
N ALA A 374 -15.47 -19.12 17.33
CA ALA A 374 -16.90 -18.92 17.36
C ALA A 374 -17.59 -20.29 17.15
N ALA A 375 -18.55 -20.65 18.01
CA ALA A 375 -19.22 -21.96 18.05
C ALA A 375 -20.13 -22.24 16.82
N ASP A 376 -20.10 -21.35 15.84
CA ASP A 376 -20.88 -21.29 14.61
C ASP A 376 -20.00 -21.46 13.36
N ALA A 377 -18.77 -21.97 13.50
CA ALA A 377 -17.95 -22.40 12.37
C ALA A 377 -18.63 -23.53 11.58
N VAL A 378 -19.35 -23.16 10.51
CA VAL A 378 -19.94 -24.09 9.55
C VAL A 378 -18.79 -24.82 8.80
N PRO A 379 -18.78 -26.15 8.73
CA PRO A 379 -17.83 -26.89 7.90
C PRO A 379 -17.92 -26.40 6.45
N LEU A 380 -16.78 -26.05 5.85
CA LEU A 380 -16.70 -25.61 4.46
C LEU A 380 -17.39 -26.63 3.55
N GLN A 381 -18.51 -26.23 2.93
CA GLN A 381 -19.10 -26.99 1.84
C GLN A 381 -18.16 -26.96 0.63
N GLN A 382 -17.92 -28.12 0.02
CA GLN A 382 -17.18 -28.22 -1.24
C GLN A 382 -17.82 -27.29 -2.27
N LYS A 383 -17.07 -26.26 -2.68
CA LYS A 383 -17.45 -25.39 -3.79
C LYS A 383 -17.51 -26.27 -5.05
N LYS A 384 -18.70 -26.43 -5.61
CA LYS A 384 -18.93 -27.11 -6.89
C LYS A 384 -18.00 -26.50 -7.94
N GLU A 385 -17.21 -27.33 -8.61
CA GLU A 385 -16.26 -26.91 -9.65
C GLU A 385 -16.99 -26.05 -10.69
N GLN A 386 -16.64 -24.77 -10.72
CA GLN A 386 -17.08 -23.86 -11.77
C GLN A 386 -16.07 -24.01 -12.90
N SER A 387 -16.51 -24.67 -13.98
CA SER A 387 -15.66 -24.98 -15.12
C SER A 387 -15.10 -23.70 -15.73
N SER A 388 -13.83 -23.71 -16.10
CA SER A 388 -13.10 -22.60 -16.73
C SER A 388 -13.70 -22.12 -18.05
N VAL A 389 -14.75 -22.78 -18.55
CA VAL A 389 -15.41 -22.50 -19.83
C VAL A 389 -16.30 -21.25 -19.77
N ASP A 390 -16.82 -20.89 -18.59
CA ASP A 390 -17.78 -19.77 -18.44
C ASP A 390 -17.15 -18.37 -18.58
N ILE A 391 -15.82 -18.26 -18.46
CA ILE A 391 -15.10 -16.96 -18.55
C ILE A 391 -14.72 -16.63 -20.01
N TYR A 392 -14.54 -17.64 -20.87
CA TYR A 392 -14.17 -17.42 -22.27
C TYR A 392 -15.34 -17.05 -23.17
N ALA A 393 -16.57 -17.45 -22.79
CA ALA A 393 -17.78 -17.14 -23.54
C ALA A 393 -18.04 -15.63 -23.73
N PRO A 394 -17.95 -14.74 -22.72
CA PRO A 394 -18.19 -13.31 -22.90
C PRO A 394 -17.08 -12.60 -23.69
N VAL A 395 -15.82 -13.05 -23.55
CA VAL A 395 -14.67 -12.50 -24.29
C VAL A 395 -14.76 -12.84 -25.78
N LEU A 396 -15.15 -14.09 -26.10
CA LEU A 396 -15.41 -14.51 -27.47
C LEU A 396 -16.60 -13.75 -28.08
N PHE A 397 -17.63 -13.46 -27.27
CA PHE A 397 -18.80 -12.66 -27.68
C PHE A 397 -18.42 -11.22 -28.06
N ALA A 398 -17.58 -10.56 -27.26
CA ALA A 398 -17.12 -9.20 -27.53
C ALA A 398 -16.30 -9.11 -28.82
N ILE A 399 -15.44 -10.10 -29.07
CA ILE A 399 -14.60 -10.19 -30.28
C ILE A 399 -15.46 -10.41 -31.53
N LEU A 400 -16.47 -11.29 -31.46
CA LEU A 400 -17.37 -11.55 -32.59
C LEU A 400 -18.31 -10.37 -32.90
N PHE A 401 -18.66 -9.58 -31.88
CA PHE A 401 -19.46 -8.36 -32.03
C PHE A 401 -18.67 -7.23 -32.71
N LEU A 402 -17.39 -7.06 -32.35
CA LEU A 402 -16.49 -6.07 -32.96
C LEU A 402 -16.10 -6.41 -34.41
N CYS A 403 -16.05 -7.70 -34.77
CA CYS A 403 -15.75 -8.14 -36.14
C CYS A 403 -16.98 -8.21 -37.08
N GLY A 404 -18.10 -7.55 -36.75
CA GLY A 404 -19.25 -7.40 -37.66
C GLY A 404 -19.94 -8.71 -38.04
N SER A 405 -19.71 -9.80 -37.31
CA SER A 405 -20.22 -11.14 -37.62
C SER A 405 -21.50 -11.51 -36.84
N GLY A 406 -21.94 -10.64 -35.92
CA GLY A 406 -23.10 -10.87 -35.06
C GLY A 406 -24.43 -11.11 -35.81
N ARG A 407 -24.59 -10.58 -37.03
CA ARG A 407 -25.80 -10.82 -37.83
C ARG A 407 -25.93 -12.28 -38.31
N LYS A 408 -24.82 -12.96 -38.60
CA LYS A 408 -24.86 -14.36 -39.11
C LYS A 408 -25.05 -15.39 -38.00
N TYR A 409 -24.57 -15.10 -36.79
CA TYR A 409 -24.81 -15.95 -35.62
C TYR A 409 -26.28 -15.87 -35.15
N MET A 410 -26.92 -14.70 -35.25
CA MET A 410 -28.34 -14.51 -34.98
C MET A 410 -29.25 -15.25 -35.98
N GLU A 411 -28.82 -15.40 -37.23
CA GLU A 411 -29.52 -16.23 -38.24
C GLU A 411 -29.34 -17.72 -37.95
N TYR A 412 -28.14 -18.17 -37.58
CA TYR A 412 -27.87 -19.56 -37.19
C TYR A 412 -28.62 -19.98 -35.91
N ALA A 413 -28.70 -19.10 -34.90
CA ALA A 413 -29.44 -19.35 -33.67
C ALA A 413 -30.97 -19.44 -33.89
N ARG A 414 -31.51 -18.75 -34.91
CA ARG A 414 -32.92 -18.85 -35.34
C ARG A 414 -33.23 -20.12 -36.11
N GLU A 415 -32.28 -20.68 -36.84
CA GLU A 415 -32.45 -21.98 -37.52
C GLU A 415 -32.31 -23.16 -36.56
N ALA A 416 -31.51 -23.02 -35.49
CA ALA A 416 -31.30 -24.07 -34.50
C ALA A 416 -32.42 -24.21 -33.44
N THR A 417 -33.43 -23.32 -33.44
CA THR A 417 -34.59 -23.35 -32.51
C THR A 417 -35.93 -23.63 -33.21
N ARG A 418 -35.92 -24.28 -34.38
CA ARG A 418 -37.12 -24.80 -35.06
C ARG A 418 -37.13 -26.31 -35.17
#